data_AF-A0A7J4R7W1-F1
#
_entry.id   AF-A0A7J4R7W1-F1
#
_cell.length_a   1.000
_cell.length_b   1.000
_cell.length_c   1.000
_cell.angle_alpha   90.00
_cell.angle_beta   90.00
_cell.angle_gamma   90.00
#
_symmetry.space_group_name_H-M   'P 1'
#
loop_
_entity.id
_entity.type
_entity.pdbx_description
1 polymer ?
#
loop_
_entity_poly.entity_id
_entity_poly.type
_entity_poly.pdbx_seq_one_letter_code
_entity_poly.pdbx_strand_id
1 'polypeptide(L)'
;MVRMKKRRVSGQSSLEAVLLISFMCLTLILFLLGVSRRIAEIREQGGRDMLDDVSFVVKTEFALAAVAEEGYFRIFELPTTVAGSFYTLNLTNSTIMGTNYSEVVLKYRNEYLGYESVIITPSNAFGRLKPGKNIISKLGNIIRVMPVTECGDGIDNDGNGCADMDDSGCSSAMDEEEKDGSCLVSGRITCRIEEGCDATTLLRLSSATNAHGQTSAYTSYSKPLCCRSPGIELRTSCMGPDSTVLYLSRITNAHGEAPDAPDPKYRYSHDSFRLCISSPAKHITCKSESPSCASDYDCILKLSSETNAHIASCADNNYPISICCKVTTP
;
A
#
# COMPACT_ATOMS: atom_id res chain seq x y z
N MET A 1 81.99 24.08 -62.29
CA MET A 1 81.27 22.97 -61.62
C MET A 1 81.37 23.19 -60.11
N VAL A 2 80.35 23.80 -59.49
CA VAL A 2 80.37 24.24 -58.09
C VAL A 2 79.96 23.09 -57.17
N ARG A 3 80.71 22.95 -56.07
CA ARG A 3 80.71 21.89 -55.07
C ARG A 3 79.44 21.94 -54.19
N MET A 4 78.86 20.76 -53.92
CA MET A 4 77.65 20.53 -53.13
C MET A 4 77.68 21.12 -51.71
N LYS A 5 76.50 21.52 -51.20
CA LYS A 5 76.24 21.67 -49.75
C LYS A 5 75.10 20.73 -49.35
N LYS A 6 75.43 19.51 -48.94
CA LYS A 6 74.47 18.53 -48.40
C LYS A 6 74.19 18.90 -46.94
N ARG A 7 72.99 19.41 -46.65
CA ARG A 7 72.53 19.76 -45.30
C ARG A 7 72.42 18.49 -44.45
N ARG A 8 73.19 18.39 -43.36
CA ARG A 8 72.97 17.41 -42.29
C ARG A 8 71.75 17.86 -41.48
N VAL A 9 70.68 17.07 -41.49
CA VAL A 9 69.57 17.25 -40.54
C VAL A 9 69.84 16.32 -39.36
N SER A 10 69.98 16.89 -38.17
CA SER A 10 70.32 16.21 -36.94
C SER A 10 69.10 15.51 -36.33
N GLY A 11 69.20 14.20 -36.08
CA GLY A 11 68.21 13.41 -35.34
C GLY A 11 68.23 13.68 -33.83
N GLN A 12 68.32 14.94 -33.42
CA GLN A 12 68.35 15.37 -32.01
C GLN A 12 66.94 15.63 -31.45
N SER A 13 65.98 15.93 -32.33
CA SER A 13 64.59 16.28 -31.98
C SER A 13 63.75 15.12 -31.41
N SER A 14 64.10 13.85 -31.70
CA SER A 14 63.30 12.71 -31.28
C SER A 14 63.54 12.31 -29.82
N LEU A 15 64.77 12.42 -29.32
CA LEU A 15 65.11 12.09 -27.93
C LEU A 15 64.51 13.09 -26.94
N GLU A 16 64.54 14.39 -27.28
CA GLU A 16 63.92 15.45 -26.46
C GLU A 16 62.41 15.28 -26.37
N ALA A 17 61.75 14.91 -27.48
CA ALA A 17 60.31 14.63 -27.50
C ALA A 17 59.95 13.41 -26.64
N VAL A 18 60.74 12.33 -26.70
CA VAL A 18 60.51 11.12 -25.87
C VAL A 18 60.69 11.42 -24.38
N LEU A 19 61.71 12.21 -24.00
CA LEU A 19 61.93 12.61 -22.61
C LEU A 19 60.79 13.49 -22.08
N LEU A 20 60.30 14.42 -22.88
CA LEU A 20 59.14 15.26 -22.51
C LEU A 20 57.86 14.43 -22.37
N ILE A 21 57.56 13.54 -23.32
CA ILE A 21 56.38 12.67 -23.25
C ILE A 21 56.48 11.75 -22.02
N SER A 22 57.64 11.16 -21.76
CA SER A 22 57.87 10.30 -20.60
C SER A 22 57.66 11.06 -19.30
N PHE A 23 58.21 12.28 -19.19
CA PHE A 23 58.00 13.14 -18.03
C PHE A 23 56.52 13.53 -17.84
N MET A 24 55.83 13.91 -18.92
CA MET A 24 54.39 14.22 -18.85
C MET A 24 53.53 13.00 -18.50
N CYS A 25 53.87 11.81 -19.00
CA CYS A 25 53.21 10.58 -18.59
C CYS A 25 53.47 10.27 -17.12
N LEU A 26 54.70 10.44 -16.63
CA LEU A 26 55.03 10.23 -15.23
C LEU A 26 54.25 11.19 -14.32
N THR A 27 54.19 12.47 -14.66
CA THR A 27 53.43 13.46 -13.88
C THR A 27 51.94 13.18 -13.92
N LEU A 28 51.40 12.77 -15.07
CA LEU A 28 50.00 12.35 -15.20
C LEU A 28 49.70 11.12 -14.35
N ILE A 29 50.55 10.09 -14.37
CA ILE A 29 50.38 8.87 -13.55
C ILE A 29 50.41 9.21 -12.06
N LEU A 30 51.36 10.04 -11.62
CA LEU A 30 51.45 10.47 -10.22
C LEU A 30 50.20 11.27 -9.79
N PHE A 31 49.71 12.14 -10.67
CA PHE A 31 48.46 12.88 -10.43
C PHE A 31 47.26 11.93 -10.33
N LEU A 32 47.11 11.00 -11.28
CA LEU A 32 46.02 10.01 -11.26
C LEU A 32 46.07 9.15 -10.00
N LEU A 33 47.24 8.68 -9.56
CA LEU A 33 47.40 7.96 -8.30
C LEU A 33 47.00 8.81 -7.09
N GLY A 34 47.36 10.10 -7.08
CA GLY A 34 46.97 11.03 -6.03
C GLY A 34 45.46 11.24 -5.97
N VAL A 35 44.81 11.44 -7.12
CA VAL A 35 43.36 11.59 -7.24
C VAL A 35 42.65 10.30 -6.82
N SER A 36 43.11 9.13 -7.28
CA SER A 36 42.54 7.84 -6.89
C SER A 36 42.60 7.60 -5.38
N ARG A 37 43.72 7.96 -4.72
CA ARG A 37 43.83 7.88 -3.26
C ARG A 37 42.85 8.81 -2.55
N ARG A 38 42.76 10.08 -3.00
CA ARG A 38 41.80 11.04 -2.44
C ARG A 38 40.35 10.60 -2.62
N ILE A 39 40.00 10.07 -3.78
CA ILE A 39 38.64 9.54 -4.04
C ILE A 39 38.34 8.35 -3.13
N ALA A 40 39.31 7.45 -2.91
CA ALA A 40 39.15 6.35 -1.96
C ALA A 40 38.92 6.90 -0.55
N GLU A 41 39.82 7.74 -0.03
CA GLU A 41 39.69 8.36 1.32
C GLU A 41 38.33 9.05 1.52
N ILE A 42 37.85 9.83 0.54
CA ILE A 42 36.55 10.51 0.61
C ILE A 42 35.39 9.51 0.67
N ARG A 43 35.46 8.41 -0.10
CA ARG A 43 34.44 7.34 -0.05
C ARG A 43 34.48 6.61 1.29
N GLU A 44 35.67 6.37 1.84
CA GLU A 44 35.84 5.69 3.14
C GLU A 44 35.22 6.51 4.27
N GLN A 45 35.42 7.83 4.25
CA GLN A 45 34.90 8.75 5.26
C GLN A 45 33.38 8.94 5.09
N GLY A 46 32.88 9.07 3.87
CA GLY A 46 31.44 9.23 3.61
C GLY A 46 30.58 8.10 4.16
N GLY A 47 31.02 6.83 4.06
CA GLY A 47 30.27 5.70 4.61
C GLY A 47 30.18 5.70 6.13
N ARG A 48 31.24 6.16 6.82
CA ARG A 48 31.24 6.31 8.28
C ARG A 48 30.30 7.44 8.71
N ASP A 49 30.42 8.60 8.07
CA ASP A 49 29.59 9.77 8.39
C ASP A 49 28.10 9.45 8.19
N MET A 50 27.75 8.76 7.10
CA MET A 50 26.38 8.27 6.87
C MET A 50 25.92 7.28 7.95
N LEU A 51 26.78 6.37 8.43
CA LEU A 51 26.42 5.44 9.50
C LEU A 51 26.20 6.17 10.83
N ASP A 52 26.97 7.21 11.10
CA ASP A 52 26.82 8.06 12.29
C ASP A 52 25.53 8.88 12.22
N ASP A 53 25.12 9.37 11.03
CA ASP A 53 23.82 10.01 10.83
C ASP A 53 22.66 9.05 11.14
N VAL A 54 22.73 7.81 10.64
CA VAL A 54 21.73 6.77 10.97
C VAL A 54 21.72 6.49 12.48
N SER A 55 22.90 6.45 13.09
CA SER A 55 23.03 6.20 14.52
C SER A 55 22.45 7.34 15.36
N PHE A 56 22.59 8.59 14.88
CA PHE A 56 21.99 9.76 15.49
C PHE A 56 20.46 9.72 15.43
N VAL A 57 19.88 9.30 14.30
CA VAL A 57 18.43 9.11 14.17
C VAL A 57 17.94 8.11 15.21
N VAL A 58 18.52 6.90 15.23
CA VAL A 58 18.12 5.84 16.18
C VAL A 58 18.24 6.33 17.62
N LYS A 59 19.35 6.97 17.98
CA LYS A 59 19.54 7.55 19.32
C LYS A 59 18.45 8.55 19.68
N THR A 60 18.08 9.41 18.73
CA THR A 60 17.05 10.44 18.94
C THR A 60 15.68 9.80 19.14
N GLU A 61 15.32 8.77 18.37
CA GLU A 61 14.05 8.06 18.54
C GLU A 61 13.90 7.43 19.93
N PHE A 62 14.96 6.75 20.41
CA PHE A 62 14.96 6.19 21.77
C PHE A 62 14.89 7.26 22.85
N ALA A 63 15.59 8.39 22.67
CA ALA A 63 15.56 9.49 23.62
C ALA A 63 14.15 10.13 23.70
N LEU A 64 13.49 10.32 22.55
CA LEU A 64 12.12 10.82 22.48
C LEU A 64 11.14 9.87 23.15
N ALA A 65 11.22 8.57 22.85
CA ALA A 65 10.37 7.56 23.48
C ALA A 65 10.60 7.47 25.00
N ALA A 66 11.82 7.69 25.47
CA ALA A 66 12.14 7.63 26.90
C ALA A 66 11.42 8.73 27.70
N VAL A 67 11.37 9.96 27.18
CA VAL A 67 10.77 11.11 27.85
C VAL A 67 9.26 11.26 27.59
N ALA A 68 8.72 10.54 26.62
CA ALA A 68 7.31 10.62 26.27
C ALA A 68 6.38 10.01 27.34
N GLU A 69 5.11 10.39 27.27
CA GLU A 69 4.05 9.82 28.12
C GLU A 69 3.72 8.38 27.72
N GLU A 70 3.01 7.70 28.62
CA GLU A 70 2.53 6.33 28.42
C GLU A 70 1.55 6.28 27.23
N GLY A 71 1.69 5.26 26.36
CA GLY A 71 0.94 5.19 25.10
C GLY A 71 1.58 5.94 23.93
N TYR A 72 2.78 6.51 24.11
CA TYR A 72 3.57 7.06 23.01
C TYR A 72 3.79 6.03 21.91
N PHE A 73 3.61 6.46 20.67
CA PHE A 73 3.80 5.65 19.47
C PHE A 73 4.31 6.54 18.33
N ARG A 74 5.29 6.03 17.58
CA ARG A 74 5.80 6.71 16.38
C ARG A 74 6.36 5.69 15.38
N ILE A 75 6.22 6.03 14.10
CA ILE A 75 6.89 5.35 12.99
C ILE A 75 8.08 6.20 12.57
N PHE A 76 9.23 5.57 12.37
CA PHE A 76 10.42 6.20 11.82
C PHE A 76 11.08 5.28 10.78
N GLU A 77 11.81 5.88 9.85
CA GLU A 77 12.41 5.15 8.74
C GLU A 77 13.93 5.30 8.77
N LEU A 78 14.63 4.19 8.59
CA LEU A 78 16.07 4.14 8.43
C LEU A 78 16.40 3.84 6.96
N PRO A 79 17.48 4.39 6.40
CA PRO A 79 17.84 4.10 5.02
C PRO A 79 18.09 2.61 4.83
N THR A 80 17.79 2.08 3.64
CA THR A 80 18.01 0.66 3.32
C THR A 80 19.49 0.33 3.11
N THR A 81 20.28 1.32 2.71
CA THR A 81 21.73 1.20 2.49
C THR A 81 22.49 2.40 3.04
N VAL A 82 23.74 2.18 3.39
CA VAL A 82 24.72 3.22 3.74
C VAL A 82 25.83 3.14 2.71
N ALA A 83 26.18 4.25 2.06
CA ALA A 83 27.15 4.28 0.95
C ALA A 83 26.94 3.17 -0.11
N GLY A 84 25.68 2.80 -0.38
CA GLY A 84 25.30 1.78 -1.37
C GLY A 84 25.46 0.32 -0.92
N SER A 85 25.82 0.04 0.34
CA SER A 85 25.85 -1.32 0.89
C SER A 85 24.87 -1.48 2.05
N PHE A 86 24.37 -2.70 2.25
CA PHE A 86 23.51 -3.02 3.38
C PHE A 86 24.30 -2.96 4.70
N TYR A 87 23.60 -2.56 5.76
CA TYR A 87 24.09 -2.58 7.13
C TYR A 87 23.10 -3.33 8.00
N THR A 88 23.55 -3.74 9.18
CA THR A 88 22.73 -4.51 10.14
C THR A 88 22.56 -3.71 11.43
N LEU A 89 21.44 -3.91 12.11
CA LEU A 89 21.16 -3.35 13.43
C LEU A 89 20.87 -4.49 14.40
N ASN A 90 21.52 -4.50 15.56
CA ASN A 90 21.21 -5.43 16.64
C ASN A 90 20.97 -4.67 17.93
N LEU A 91 19.79 -4.84 18.51
CA LEU A 91 19.47 -4.36 19.85
C LEU A 91 19.72 -5.48 20.86
N THR A 92 20.58 -5.21 21.84
CA THR A 92 20.80 -6.09 22.99
C THR A 92 20.27 -5.39 24.24
N ASN A 93 19.33 -6.04 24.93
CA ASN A 93 18.71 -5.44 26.11
C ASN A 93 19.61 -5.57 27.34
N SER A 94 19.39 -4.65 28.30
CA SER A 94 20.11 -4.57 29.56
C SER A 94 20.10 -5.86 30.39
N THR A 95 19.03 -6.65 30.31
CA THR A 95 18.89 -7.91 31.07
C THR A 95 19.85 -8.98 30.56
N ILE A 96 20.02 -9.09 29.23
CA ILE A 96 20.98 -10.00 28.61
C ILE A 96 22.42 -9.53 28.88
N MET A 97 22.65 -8.21 28.85
CA MET A 97 23.98 -7.63 29.07
C MET A 97 24.40 -7.59 30.56
N GLY A 98 23.45 -7.66 31.49
CA GLY A 98 23.71 -7.44 32.92
C GLY A 98 24.07 -5.99 33.25
N THR A 99 23.58 -5.03 32.48
CA THR A 99 23.89 -3.59 32.58
C THR A 99 22.65 -2.78 32.97
N ASN A 100 22.80 -1.47 33.20
CA ASN A 100 21.69 -0.53 33.43
C ASN A 100 21.31 0.27 32.17
N TYR A 101 21.74 -0.21 31.01
CA TYR A 101 21.44 0.36 29.69
C TYR A 101 21.29 -0.76 28.67
N SER A 102 20.56 -0.50 27.60
CA SER A 102 20.52 -1.40 26.43
C SER A 102 21.41 -0.82 25.34
N GLU A 103 21.78 -1.63 24.35
CA GLU A 103 22.71 -1.21 23.32
C GLU A 103 22.17 -1.56 21.94
N VAL A 104 22.28 -0.62 21.00
CA VAL A 104 22.03 -0.87 19.58
C VAL A 104 23.35 -0.77 18.83
N VAL A 105 23.75 -1.85 18.17
CA VAL A 105 24.96 -1.92 17.38
C VAL A 105 24.61 -1.91 15.91
N LEU A 106 25.08 -0.89 15.19
CA LEU A 106 25.00 -0.80 13.74
C LEU A 106 26.29 -1.32 13.16
N LYS A 107 26.22 -2.30 12.26
CA LYS A 107 27.39 -2.83 11.57
C LYS A 107 27.27 -2.60 10.07
N TYR A 108 28.20 -1.83 9.54
CA TYR A 108 28.41 -1.65 8.11
C TYR A 108 29.65 -2.43 7.68
N ARG A 109 29.56 -3.18 6.58
CA ARG A 109 30.70 -3.85 5.97
C ARG A 109 30.59 -3.79 4.45
N ASN A 110 31.67 -3.40 3.79
CA ASN A 110 31.85 -3.55 2.35
C ASN A 110 33.05 -4.47 2.06
N GLU A 111 33.45 -4.60 0.79
CA GLU A 111 34.55 -5.48 0.37
C GLU A 111 35.92 -5.08 0.95
N TYR A 112 36.07 -3.86 1.45
CA TYR A 112 37.35 -3.29 1.85
C TYR A 112 37.43 -2.90 3.33
N LEU A 113 36.29 -2.58 3.95
CA LEU A 113 36.19 -1.92 5.26
C LEU A 113 34.97 -2.39 6.04
N GLY A 114 35.09 -2.35 7.36
CA GLY A 114 33.99 -2.58 8.29
C GLY A 114 33.98 -1.52 9.38
N TYR A 115 32.80 -0.96 9.65
CA TYR A 115 32.58 0.02 10.71
C TYR A 115 31.46 -0.45 11.61
N GLU A 116 31.61 -0.18 12.90
CA GLU A 116 30.57 -0.41 13.89
C GLU A 116 30.28 0.91 14.60
N SER A 117 28.99 1.22 14.76
CA SER A 117 28.54 2.34 15.57
C SER A 117 27.66 1.81 16.68
N VAL A 118 27.87 2.31 17.89
CA VAL A 118 27.30 1.76 19.12
C VAL A 118 26.48 2.84 19.80
N ILE A 119 25.22 2.53 20.06
CA ILE A 119 24.25 3.45 20.64
C ILE A 119 23.80 2.92 21.99
N ILE A 120 24.03 3.70 23.03
CA ILE A 120 23.50 3.43 24.36
C ILE A 120 22.04 3.91 24.40
N THR A 121 21.14 3.01 24.76
CA THR A 121 19.70 3.27 24.92
C THR A 121 19.26 2.98 26.36
N PRO A 122 18.08 3.47 26.79
CA PRO A 122 17.55 3.18 28.12
C PRO A 122 17.49 1.67 28.43
N SER A 123 17.68 1.28 29.70
CA SER A 123 17.66 -0.14 30.11
C SER A 123 16.34 -0.86 29.82
N ASN A 124 15.25 -0.10 29.76
CA ASN A 124 13.91 -0.57 29.44
C ASN A 124 13.62 -0.62 27.92
N ALA A 125 14.63 -0.54 27.06
CA ALA A 125 14.50 -0.72 25.61
C ALA A 125 14.55 -2.20 25.20
N PHE A 126 13.57 -2.64 24.41
CA PHE A 126 13.42 -4.02 23.93
C PHE A 126 12.94 -4.07 22.48
N GLY A 127 13.18 -5.22 21.83
CA GLY A 127 12.68 -5.54 20.51
C GLY A 127 13.78 -5.63 19.48
N ARG A 128 13.45 -5.34 18.21
CA ARG A 128 14.39 -5.46 17.09
C ARG A 128 14.20 -4.29 16.12
N LEU A 129 15.26 -3.98 15.38
CA LEU A 129 15.29 -2.93 14.36
C LEU A 129 15.72 -3.56 13.03
N LYS A 130 15.21 -3.03 11.92
CA LYS A 130 15.71 -3.35 10.58
C LYS A 130 15.91 -2.07 9.75
N PRO A 131 16.73 -2.09 8.69
CA PRO A 131 16.69 -1.03 7.70
C PRO A 131 15.27 -0.87 7.12
N GLY A 132 14.83 0.36 6.84
CA GLY A 132 13.45 0.67 6.45
C GLY A 132 12.58 1.15 7.61
N LYS A 133 11.26 0.93 7.50
CA LYS A 133 10.27 1.42 8.48
C LYS A 133 10.33 0.61 9.79
N ASN A 134 10.34 1.32 10.90
CA ASN A 134 10.29 0.78 12.26
C ASN A 134 9.25 1.55 13.09
N ILE A 135 8.65 0.86 14.04
CA ILE A 135 7.73 1.39 15.04
C ILE A 135 8.45 1.44 16.38
N ILE A 136 8.36 2.56 17.07
CA ILE A 136 8.78 2.72 18.47
C ILE A 136 7.59 3.12 19.34
N SER A 137 7.41 2.46 20.48
CA SER A 137 6.29 2.69 21.38
C SER A 137 6.71 2.60 22.86
N LYS A 138 5.94 3.25 23.74
CA LYS A 138 6.12 3.18 25.20
C LYS A 138 4.89 2.56 25.84
N LEU A 139 5.08 1.38 26.43
CA LEU A 139 4.03 0.58 27.07
C LEU A 139 4.52 0.03 28.42
N GLY A 140 3.85 0.34 29.52
CA GLY A 140 4.20 -0.09 30.87
C GLY A 140 5.61 0.31 31.29
N ASN A 141 6.06 1.52 30.92
CA ASN A 141 7.45 1.95 31.08
C ASN A 141 8.47 1.06 30.34
N ILE A 142 8.07 0.34 29.29
CA ILE A 142 8.95 -0.41 28.39
C ILE A 142 8.95 0.32 27.04
N ILE A 143 10.14 0.61 26.51
CA ILE A 143 10.30 1.13 25.16
C ILE A 143 10.44 -0.07 24.22
N ARG A 144 9.42 -0.32 23.41
CA ARG A 144 9.40 -1.43 22.45
C ARG A 144 9.62 -0.89 21.04
N VAL A 145 10.61 -1.44 20.35
CA VAL A 145 10.86 -1.19 18.93
C VAL A 145 10.62 -2.46 18.11
N MET A 146 9.95 -2.32 16.97
CA MET A 146 9.74 -3.43 16.05
C MET A 146 9.73 -2.94 14.61
N PRO A 147 10.18 -3.75 13.65
CA PRO A 147 10.00 -3.49 12.24
C PRO A 147 8.53 -3.36 11.87
N VAL A 148 8.20 -2.50 10.92
CA VAL A 148 6.94 -2.67 10.19
C VAL A 148 7.10 -3.92 9.31
N THR A 149 6.14 -4.83 9.38
CA THR A 149 6.17 -6.07 8.62
C THR A 149 5.51 -5.88 7.25
N GLU A 150 5.76 -6.81 6.32
CA GLU A 150 5.15 -6.74 4.97
C GLU A 150 3.62 -6.79 5.08
N CYS A 151 3.09 -7.57 6.02
CA CYS A 151 1.65 -7.63 6.29
C CYS A 151 1.04 -6.43 7.05
N GLY A 152 1.79 -5.35 7.25
CA GLY A 152 1.31 -4.16 7.95
C GLY A 152 1.97 -2.86 7.51
N ASP A 153 2.53 -2.81 6.30
CA ASP A 153 3.24 -1.63 5.77
C ASP A 153 2.47 -0.86 4.68
N GLY A 154 1.31 -1.39 4.26
CA GLY A 154 0.43 -0.78 3.26
C GLY A 154 0.85 -1.03 1.81
N ILE A 155 1.78 -1.95 1.57
CA ILE A 155 2.33 -2.28 0.24
C ILE A 155 1.96 -3.74 -0.08
N ASP A 156 1.65 -4.00 -1.35
CA ASP A 156 1.46 -5.36 -1.88
C ASP A 156 2.84 -5.96 -2.19
N ASN A 157 3.37 -6.74 -1.25
CA ASN A 157 4.75 -7.22 -1.31
C ASN A 157 4.93 -8.48 -2.17
N ASP A 158 3.87 -9.24 -2.47
CA ASP A 158 3.90 -10.39 -3.39
C ASP A 158 3.36 -10.09 -4.81
N GLY A 159 2.78 -8.90 -5.00
CA GLY A 159 2.31 -8.38 -6.29
C GLY A 159 1.02 -9.01 -6.77
N ASN A 160 0.20 -9.57 -5.88
CA ASN A 160 -1.03 -10.27 -6.25
C ASN A 160 -2.28 -9.37 -6.32
N GLY A 161 -2.15 -8.07 -5.98
CA GLY A 161 -3.15 -7.03 -6.13
C GLY A 161 -3.86 -6.60 -4.83
N CYS A 162 -3.43 -7.08 -3.67
CA CYS A 162 -3.88 -6.69 -2.34
C CYS A 162 -2.68 -6.60 -1.40
N ALA A 163 -2.87 -5.94 -0.26
CA ALA A 163 -1.82 -5.67 0.70
C ALA A 163 -2.28 -6.06 2.11
N ASP A 164 -1.34 -6.37 2.99
CA ASP A 164 -1.55 -6.53 4.41
C ASP A 164 -2.67 -7.55 4.76
N MET A 165 -3.58 -7.19 5.67
CA MET A 165 -4.69 -8.02 6.13
C MET A 165 -5.78 -8.28 5.07
N ASP A 166 -5.69 -7.64 3.89
CA ASP A 166 -6.53 -7.96 2.74
C ASP A 166 -5.96 -9.12 1.90
N ASP A 167 -4.75 -9.56 2.22
CA ASP A 167 -4.08 -10.72 1.64
C ASP A 167 -4.17 -11.95 2.57
N SER A 168 -4.49 -13.12 2.01
CA SER A 168 -4.62 -14.37 2.78
C SER A 168 -3.30 -15.01 3.20
N GLY A 169 -2.18 -14.57 2.62
CA GLY A 169 -0.83 -14.88 3.07
C GLY A 169 -0.50 -14.20 4.40
N CYS A 170 -1.24 -13.15 4.77
CA CYS A 170 -1.06 -12.44 6.04
C CYS A 170 -1.94 -13.00 7.16
N SER A 171 -1.31 -13.65 8.14
CA SER A 171 -2.02 -14.16 9.32
C SER A 171 -2.33 -13.08 10.36
N SER A 172 -1.55 -11.99 10.37
CA SER A 172 -1.74 -10.81 11.23
C SER A 172 -0.91 -9.63 10.72
N ALA A 173 -1.20 -8.41 11.20
CA ALA A 173 -0.39 -7.22 10.89
C ALA A 173 1.04 -7.25 11.51
N MET A 174 1.38 -8.31 12.24
CA MET A 174 2.73 -8.57 12.75
C MET A 174 3.41 -9.74 12.02
N ASP A 175 2.72 -10.35 11.05
CA ASP A 175 3.29 -11.39 10.21
C ASP A 175 4.36 -10.79 9.29
N GLU A 176 5.53 -11.41 9.24
CA GLU A 176 6.73 -10.81 8.65
C GLU A 176 6.70 -10.77 7.14
N GLU A 177 6.04 -11.75 6.52
CA GLU A 177 6.05 -11.99 5.09
C GLU A 177 4.64 -12.03 4.54
N GLU A 178 4.38 -11.21 3.53
CA GLU A 178 3.18 -11.32 2.69
C GLU A 178 3.59 -12.12 1.46
N LYS A 179 3.38 -13.45 1.49
CA LYS A 179 3.81 -14.36 0.42
C LYS A 179 2.82 -15.49 0.21
N ASP A 180 2.75 -15.94 -1.05
CA ASP A 180 1.92 -17.07 -1.51
C ASP A 180 0.44 -16.92 -1.11
N GLY A 181 0.04 -15.66 -0.88
CA GLY A 181 -1.30 -15.28 -0.56
C GLY A 181 -2.18 -15.22 -1.79
N SER A 182 -3.42 -14.89 -1.50
CA SER A 182 -4.37 -14.48 -2.51
C SER A 182 -5.26 -13.45 -1.87
N CYS A 183 -5.68 -12.48 -2.66
CA CYS A 183 -6.61 -11.50 -2.16
C CYS A 183 -7.83 -12.18 -1.57
N LEU A 184 -8.04 -11.89 -0.28
CA LEU A 184 -9.29 -12.16 0.40
C LEU A 184 -10.32 -11.33 -0.35
N VAL A 185 -10.90 -11.96 -1.38
CA VAL A 185 -11.68 -11.33 -2.45
C VAL A 185 -12.35 -10.09 -1.90
N SER A 186 -11.90 -8.89 -2.33
CA SER A 186 -12.67 -7.66 -2.15
C SER A 186 -14.08 -8.03 -2.57
N GLY A 187 -14.98 -8.16 -1.59
CA GLY A 187 -16.11 -9.06 -1.70
C GLY A 187 -16.92 -8.75 -2.95
N ARG A 188 -16.78 -9.53 -4.01
CA ARG A 188 -17.60 -9.25 -5.19
C ARG A 188 -19.05 -9.52 -4.82
N ILE A 189 -19.92 -8.57 -5.11
CA ILE A 189 -21.37 -8.77 -4.97
C ILE A 189 -21.91 -9.04 -6.35
N THR A 190 -22.35 -10.28 -6.57
CA THR A 190 -23.01 -10.64 -7.81
C THR A 190 -24.51 -10.70 -7.58
N CYS A 191 -25.27 -9.89 -8.30
CA CYS A 191 -26.73 -9.95 -8.29
C CYS A 191 -27.27 -10.34 -9.66
N ARG A 192 -28.16 -11.34 -9.71
CA ARG A 192 -28.75 -11.85 -10.95
C ARG A 192 -30.23 -12.10 -10.79
N ILE A 193 -30.99 -11.90 -11.87
CA ILE A 193 -32.41 -12.23 -11.92
C ILE A 193 -32.53 -13.72 -12.19
N GLU A 194 -33.19 -14.44 -11.31
CA GLU A 194 -33.31 -15.91 -11.33
C GLU A 194 -34.79 -16.34 -11.24
N GLU A 195 -35.07 -17.64 -11.44
CA GLU A 195 -36.43 -18.22 -11.28
C GLU A 195 -36.69 -18.70 -9.83
N GLY A 196 -35.65 -18.74 -9.01
CA GLY A 196 -35.66 -19.07 -7.59
C GLY A 196 -34.42 -18.48 -6.91
N CYS A 197 -34.43 -18.31 -5.59
CA CYS A 197 -33.36 -17.63 -4.89
C CYS A 197 -32.86 -18.41 -3.67
N ASP A 198 -31.67 -18.98 -3.80
CA ASP A 198 -31.02 -19.76 -2.75
C ASP A 198 -30.10 -18.89 -1.88
N ALA A 199 -30.16 -17.58 -2.09
CA ALA A 199 -29.30 -16.55 -1.49
C ALA A 199 -30.14 -15.35 -1.02
N THR A 200 -29.50 -14.19 -0.90
CA THR A 200 -30.19 -12.99 -0.44
C THR A 200 -31.06 -12.42 -1.55
N THR A 201 -32.39 -12.53 -1.39
CA THR A 201 -33.34 -11.88 -2.30
C THR A 201 -33.46 -10.40 -1.96
N LEU A 202 -32.92 -9.54 -2.82
CA LEU A 202 -32.99 -8.09 -2.60
C LEU A 202 -34.39 -7.54 -2.91
N LEU A 203 -34.92 -7.88 -4.08
CA LEU A 203 -36.28 -7.53 -4.52
C LEU A 203 -36.79 -8.54 -5.55
N ARG A 204 -38.05 -8.40 -5.94
CA ARG A 204 -38.65 -9.18 -7.04
C ARG A 204 -39.15 -8.26 -8.13
N LEU A 205 -39.04 -8.71 -9.38
CA LEU A 205 -39.27 -7.90 -10.57
C LEU A 205 -40.35 -8.53 -11.46
N SER A 206 -41.18 -7.70 -12.09
CA SER A 206 -42.18 -8.18 -13.05
C SER A 206 -41.57 -8.70 -14.37
N SER A 207 -40.34 -8.30 -14.70
CA SER A 207 -39.60 -8.66 -15.92
C SER A 207 -38.08 -8.54 -15.70
N ALA A 208 -37.25 -8.94 -16.67
CA ALA A 208 -35.79 -8.80 -16.59
C ALA A 208 -35.24 -7.51 -17.24
N THR A 209 -36.01 -6.87 -18.12
CA THR A 209 -35.53 -5.75 -18.98
C THR A 209 -36.37 -4.49 -18.84
N ASN A 210 -37.58 -4.60 -18.31
CA ASN A 210 -38.50 -3.49 -18.14
C ASN A 210 -39.50 -3.85 -17.04
N ALA A 211 -39.10 -3.64 -15.80
CA ALA A 211 -39.81 -4.16 -14.65
C ALA A 211 -40.28 -3.08 -13.69
N HIS A 212 -41.45 -3.35 -13.11
CA HIS A 212 -41.81 -2.81 -11.81
C HIS A 212 -41.20 -3.69 -10.72
N GLY A 213 -40.79 -3.07 -9.62
CA GLY A 213 -40.24 -3.74 -8.46
C GLY A 213 -41.28 -4.04 -7.39
N GLN A 214 -40.98 -5.02 -6.55
CA GLN A 214 -41.63 -5.22 -5.28
C GLN A 214 -40.62 -5.69 -4.23
N THR A 215 -40.91 -5.39 -2.96
CA THR A 215 -40.08 -5.85 -1.84
C THR A 215 -40.01 -7.37 -1.79
N SER A 216 -38.92 -7.92 -1.24
CA SER A 216 -38.70 -9.37 -1.16
C SER A 216 -39.73 -10.12 -0.32
N ALA A 217 -40.46 -9.43 0.56
CA ALA A 217 -41.53 -9.98 1.38
C ALA A 217 -42.77 -10.45 0.59
N TYR A 218 -42.97 -9.93 -0.64
CA TYR A 218 -44.09 -10.29 -1.50
C TYR A 218 -43.65 -11.23 -2.61
N THR A 219 -44.51 -12.17 -2.99
CA THR A 219 -44.18 -13.21 -3.99
C THR A 219 -44.99 -13.10 -5.29
N SER A 220 -45.77 -12.01 -5.48
CA SER A 220 -46.58 -11.77 -6.69
C SER A 220 -45.77 -11.70 -7.99
N TYR A 221 -44.48 -11.34 -7.92
CA TYR A 221 -43.54 -11.40 -9.04
C TYR A 221 -42.59 -12.59 -8.86
N SER A 222 -42.53 -13.46 -9.87
CA SER A 222 -41.78 -14.72 -9.82
C SER A 222 -40.27 -14.58 -10.04
N LYS A 223 -39.77 -13.40 -10.41
CA LYS A 223 -38.35 -13.17 -10.75
C LYS A 223 -37.61 -12.43 -9.62
N PRO A 224 -37.04 -13.12 -8.63
CA PRO A 224 -36.17 -12.51 -7.63
C PRO A 224 -34.86 -12.00 -8.24
N LEU A 225 -34.38 -10.85 -7.74
CA LEU A 225 -33.00 -10.41 -7.89
C LEU A 225 -32.19 -10.98 -6.71
N CYS A 226 -31.35 -11.95 -7.01
CA CYS A 226 -30.59 -12.74 -6.06
C CYS A 226 -29.15 -12.26 -5.97
N CYS A 227 -28.75 -11.83 -4.78
CA CYS A 227 -27.42 -11.32 -4.49
C CYS A 227 -26.59 -12.33 -3.68
N ARG A 228 -25.34 -12.54 -4.12
CA ARG A 228 -24.36 -13.45 -3.52
C ARG A 228 -23.00 -12.79 -3.45
N SER A 229 -22.28 -13.05 -2.38
CA SER A 229 -20.86 -12.71 -2.26
C SER A 229 -20.13 -13.90 -1.63
N PRO A 230 -19.13 -14.50 -2.30
CA PRO A 230 -18.43 -15.67 -1.77
C PRO A 230 -17.79 -15.38 -0.41
N GLY A 231 -18.09 -16.23 0.59
CA GLY A 231 -17.54 -16.08 1.95
C GLY A 231 -18.13 -14.95 2.78
N ILE A 232 -19.10 -14.19 2.26
CA ILE A 232 -19.71 -13.05 2.95
C ILE A 232 -21.22 -13.28 3.08
N GLU A 233 -21.70 -13.29 4.33
CA GLU A 233 -23.13 -13.29 4.61
C GLU A 233 -23.73 -11.93 4.23
N LEU A 234 -24.70 -11.93 3.32
CA LEU A 234 -25.44 -10.75 2.90
C LEU A 234 -26.80 -10.70 3.61
N ARG A 235 -27.27 -9.48 3.88
CA ARG A 235 -28.56 -9.17 4.50
C ARG A 235 -29.21 -8.02 3.74
N THR A 236 -30.52 -7.87 3.88
CA THR A 236 -31.27 -6.74 3.29
C THR A 236 -31.55 -5.60 4.28
N SER A 237 -30.94 -5.65 5.46
CA SER A 237 -31.05 -4.61 6.50
C SER A 237 -30.24 -3.37 6.15
N CYS A 238 -30.74 -2.20 6.50
CA CYS A 238 -29.97 -0.96 6.36
C CYS A 238 -29.08 -0.75 7.58
N MET A 239 -27.75 -0.80 7.40
CA MET A 239 -26.76 -0.57 8.48
C MET A 239 -26.15 0.84 8.45
N GLY A 240 -26.58 1.69 7.51
CA GLY A 240 -26.14 3.08 7.33
C GLY A 240 -26.74 3.68 6.06
N PRO A 241 -26.45 4.95 5.70
CA PRO A 241 -26.87 5.55 4.43
C PRO A 241 -26.27 4.83 3.21
N ASP A 242 -25.00 4.42 3.33
CA ASP A 242 -24.19 3.90 2.22
C ASP A 242 -24.61 2.49 1.76
N SER A 243 -25.35 1.74 2.59
CA SER A 243 -25.87 0.40 2.24
C SER A 243 -27.12 0.44 1.34
N THR A 244 -27.56 1.62 0.90
CA THR A 244 -28.80 1.78 0.11
C THR A 244 -28.59 1.39 -1.34
N VAL A 245 -29.35 0.41 -1.82
CA VAL A 245 -29.32 0.04 -3.24
C VAL A 245 -30.27 0.93 -4.05
N LEU A 246 -31.53 1.06 -3.62
CA LEU A 246 -32.51 1.95 -4.24
C LEU A 246 -33.70 2.21 -3.31
N TYR A 247 -34.55 3.15 -3.71
CA TYR A 247 -35.87 3.37 -3.12
C TYR A 247 -36.96 2.90 -4.06
N LEU A 248 -37.99 2.22 -3.52
CA LEU A 248 -39.19 1.88 -4.27
C LEU A 248 -40.31 2.89 -3.98
N SER A 249 -41.14 3.15 -4.99
CA SER A 249 -42.30 4.04 -4.82
C SER A 249 -43.38 3.47 -3.90
N ARG A 250 -43.49 2.13 -3.82
CA ARG A 250 -44.49 1.35 -3.08
C ARG A 250 -43.94 -0.05 -2.73
N ILE A 251 -44.67 -0.83 -1.93
CA ILE A 251 -44.30 -2.24 -1.60
C ILE A 251 -44.33 -3.21 -2.79
N THR A 252 -45.19 -2.95 -3.79
CA THR A 252 -45.35 -3.74 -5.02
C THR A 252 -45.80 -2.84 -6.17
N ASN A 253 -45.62 -3.30 -7.40
CA ASN A 253 -45.84 -2.52 -8.62
C ASN A 253 -45.15 -1.15 -8.59
N ALA A 254 -43.93 -1.12 -8.05
CA ALA A 254 -43.21 0.10 -7.74
C ALA A 254 -42.21 0.48 -8.84
N HIS A 255 -41.99 1.78 -8.97
CA HIS A 255 -40.86 2.33 -9.71
C HIS A 255 -39.67 2.49 -8.77
N GLY A 256 -38.46 2.49 -9.33
CA GLY A 256 -37.21 2.71 -8.62
C GLY A 256 -36.77 4.17 -8.60
N GLU A 257 -36.01 4.53 -7.58
CA GLU A 257 -35.28 5.78 -7.45
C GLU A 257 -33.85 5.47 -6.98
N ALA A 258 -32.86 6.12 -7.60
CA ALA A 258 -31.45 5.94 -7.33
C ALA A 258 -31.09 6.38 -5.89
N PRO A 259 -30.07 5.76 -5.27
CA PRO A 259 -29.69 6.07 -3.89
C PRO A 259 -29.19 7.52 -3.70
N ASP A 260 -28.58 8.10 -4.74
CA ASP A 260 -27.96 9.43 -4.74
C ASP A 260 -28.80 10.51 -5.45
N ALA A 261 -30.09 10.26 -5.73
CA ALA A 261 -30.93 11.17 -6.51
C ALA A 261 -30.97 12.59 -5.87
N PRO A 262 -30.63 13.67 -6.63
CA PRO A 262 -30.29 14.98 -6.06
C PRO A 262 -31.46 15.90 -5.68
N ASP A 263 -32.73 15.52 -5.87
CA ASP A 263 -33.87 16.45 -5.73
C ASP A 263 -34.76 16.18 -4.48
N PRO A 264 -34.86 17.12 -3.51
CA PRO A 264 -35.79 17.04 -2.39
C PRO A 264 -37.29 17.03 -2.78
N LYS A 265 -37.64 17.35 -4.04
CA LYS A 265 -39.03 17.43 -4.53
C LYS A 265 -39.69 16.09 -4.85
N TYR A 266 -38.91 15.03 -5.11
CA TYR A 266 -39.44 13.75 -5.60
C TYR A 266 -39.14 12.54 -4.70
N ARG A 267 -38.60 12.81 -3.52
CA ARG A 267 -38.25 11.79 -2.51
C ARG A 267 -39.46 10.92 -2.20
N TYR A 268 -39.43 9.65 -2.62
CA TYR A 268 -40.25 8.65 -1.93
C TYR A 268 -39.88 8.69 -0.45
N SER A 269 -40.85 8.53 0.46
CA SER A 269 -40.56 8.62 1.90
C SER A 269 -39.42 7.65 2.24
N HIS A 270 -38.24 8.21 2.57
CA HIS A 270 -36.95 7.51 2.56
C HIS A 270 -36.90 6.25 3.43
N ASP A 271 -37.85 6.06 4.34
CA ASP A 271 -37.83 4.92 5.27
C ASP A 271 -38.79 3.79 4.90
N SER A 272 -39.87 4.05 4.15
CA SER A 272 -40.95 3.05 4.03
C SER A 272 -40.61 1.91 3.06
N PHE A 273 -39.90 2.19 1.97
CA PHE A 273 -39.59 1.20 0.92
C PHE A 273 -38.14 1.30 0.43
N ARG A 274 -37.23 1.60 1.35
CA ARG A 274 -35.79 1.61 1.11
C ARG A 274 -35.27 0.18 1.04
N LEU A 275 -34.55 -0.13 -0.04
CA LEU A 275 -33.89 -1.42 -0.21
C LEU A 275 -32.40 -1.27 0.07
N CYS A 276 -31.91 -2.08 1.00
CA CYS A 276 -30.52 -2.07 1.41
C CYS A 276 -29.90 -3.44 1.18
N ILE A 277 -28.58 -3.46 1.09
CA ILE A 277 -27.77 -4.66 1.16
C ILE A 277 -26.62 -4.41 2.13
N SER A 278 -26.44 -5.29 3.11
CA SER A 278 -25.43 -5.14 4.15
C SER A 278 -24.78 -6.47 4.51
N SER A 279 -23.69 -6.42 5.26
CA SER A 279 -23.05 -7.60 5.85
C SER A 279 -22.63 -7.29 7.29
N PRO A 280 -22.72 -8.26 8.23
CA PRO A 280 -22.15 -8.08 9.56
C PRO A 280 -20.61 -8.08 9.56
N ALA A 281 -19.96 -8.60 8.52
CA ALA A 281 -18.50 -8.82 8.48
C ALA A 281 -17.74 -7.81 7.59
N LYS A 282 -18.43 -7.10 6.71
CA LYS A 282 -17.83 -6.20 5.72
C LYS A 282 -18.70 -4.96 5.49
N HIS A 283 -18.08 -3.85 5.10
CA HIS A 283 -18.80 -2.63 4.73
C HIS A 283 -19.24 -2.72 3.26
N ILE A 284 -20.48 -2.33 2.99
CA ILE A 284 -21.04 -2.30 1.63
C ILE A 284 -21.52 -0.89 1.31
N THR A 285 -20.97 -0.34 0.24
CA THR A 285 -21.30 1.01 -0.25
C THR A 285 -21.89 0.91 -1.64
N CYS A 286 -23.04 1.56 -1.84
CA CYS A 286 -23.78 1.56 -3.09
C CYS A 286 -24.02 2.99 -3.59
N LYS A 287 -23.91 3.18 -4.90
CA LYS A 287 -24.16 4.46 -5.59
C LYS A 287 -24.74 4.24 -6.98
N SER A 288 -25.28 5.29 -7.60
CA SER A 288 -25.68 5.28 -9.01
C SER A 288 -24.59 5.87 -9.93
N GLU A 289 -24.30 5.20 -11.04
CA GLU A 289 -23.37 5.66 -12.08
C GLU A 289 -23.95 5.50 -13.49
N SER A 290 -23.41 6.23 -14.47
CA SER A 290 -23.86 6.18 -15.86
C SER A 290 -22.65 6.26 -16.80
N PRO A 291 -22.54 5.40 -17.84
CA PRO A 291 -23.50 4.36 -18.24
C PRO A 291 -23.31 3.00 -17.51
N SER A 292 -22.18 2.82 -16.82
CA SER A 292 -21.76 1.56 -16.21
C SER A 292 -20.96 1.83 -14.94
N CYS A 293 -20.86 0.81 -14.09
CA CYS A 293 -20.06 0.87 -12.87
C CYS A 293 -18.56 1.01 -13.16
N ALA A 294 -17.84 1.71 -12.29
CA ALA A 294 -16.38 1.69 -12.21
C ALA A 294 -15.85 0.25 -11.98
N SER A 295 -14.58 0.00 -12.32
CA SER A 295 -13.98 -1.35 -12.29
C SER A 295 -13.96 -2.01 -10.91
N ASP A 296 -14.03 -1.22 -9.84
CA ASP A 296 -14.04 -1.66 -8.45
C ASP A 296 -15.45 -1.77 -7.85
N TYR A 297 -16.50 -1.55 -8.65
CA TYR A 297 -17.90 -1.73 -8.27
C TYR A 297 -18.56 -2.83 -9.12
N ASP A 298 -19.41 -3.61 -8.47
CA ASP A 298 -20.26 -4.57 -9.15
C ASP A 298 -21.65 -3.97 -9.43
N CYS A 299 -22.15 -4.22 -10.64
CA CYS A 299 -23.50 -3.81 -11.01
C CYS A 299 -24.54 -4.72 -10.34
N ILE A 300 -25.55 -4.11 -9.73
CA ILE A 300 -26.67 -4.80 -9.08
C ILE A 300 -27.91 -4.83 -9.98
N LEU A 301 -28.26 -3.69 -10.57
CA LEU A 301 -29.38 -3.51 -11.50
C LEU A 301 -29.22 -2.20 -12.27
N LYS A 302 -30.09 -1.98 -13.25
CA LYS A 302 -30.16 -0.73 -14.02
C LYS A 302 -31.52 -0.06 -13.92
N LEU A 303 -31.52 1.27 -14.06
CA LEU A 303 -32.69 2.14 -14.01
C LEU A 303 -32.84 2.94 -15.30
N SER A 304 -34.08 3.12 -15.76
CA SER A 304 -34.40 3.93 -16.94
C SER A 304 -34.15 5.44 -16.74
N SER A 305 -34.17 5.90 -15.49
CA SER A 305 -34.04 7.30 -15.05
C SER A 305 -33.60 7.34 -13.58
N GLU A 306 -33.21 8.50 -13.04
CA GLU A 306 -32.79 8.61 -11.62
C GLU A 306 -33.98 8.46 -10.65
N THR A 307 -35.17 8.86 -11.08
CA THR A 307 -36.42 8.77 -10.32
C THR A 307 -37.54 8.21 -11.19
N ASN A 308 -38.61 7.70 -10.56
CA ASN A 308 -39.76 7.10 -11.24
C ASN A 308 -39.36 6.09 -12.34
N ALA A 309 -38.31 5.32 -12.07
CA ALA A 309 -37.63 4.52 -13.05
C ALA A 309 -38.21 3.11 -13.13
N HIS A 310 -38.17 2.55 -14.34
CA HIS A 310 -38.32 1.12 -14.54
C HIS A 310 -36.97 0.44 -14.24
N ILE A 311 -37.03 -0.82 -13.83
CA ILE A 311 -35.85 -1.58 -13.39
C ILE A 311 -35.50 -2.65 -14.43
N ALA A 312 -34.22 -2.85 -14.69
CA ALA A 312 -33.70 -3.90 -15.57
C ALA A 312 -32.48 -4.58 -14.96
N SER A 313 -32.12 -5.74 -15.51
CA SER A 313 -30.86 -6.42 -15.19
C SER A 313 -29.65 -5.62 -15.68
N CYS A 314 -28.49 -5.89 -15.10
CA CYS A 314 -27.22 -5.31 -15.54
C CYS A 314 -26.82 -5.65 -16.98
N ALA A 315 -27.40 -6.71 -17.56
CA ALA A 315 -27.19 -7.08 -18.95
C ALA A 315 -27.98 -6.22 -19.94
N ASP A 316 -28.93 -5.40 -19.46
CA ASP A 316 -29.71 -4.51 -20.31
C ASP A 316 -28.87 -3.29 -20.74
N ASN A 317 -28.88 -2.97 -22.03
CA ASN A 317 -28.12 -1.84 -22.59
C ASN A 317 -28.99 -0.61 -22.88
N ASN A 318 -30.31 -0.69 -22.65
CA ASN A 318 -31.25 0.40 -22.89
C ASN A 318 -31.36 1.35 -21.70
N TYR A 319 -31.01 0.90 -20.49
CA TYR A 319 -31.15 1.68 -19.27
C TYR A 319 -29.80 2.33 -18.90
N PRO A 320 -29.73 3.68 -18.84
CA PRO A 320 -28.46 4.39 -18.74
C PRO A 320 -27.85 4.38 -17.34
N ILE A 321 -28.65 4.21 -16.29
CA ILE A 321 -28.18 4.33 -14.91
C ILE A 321 -27.95 2.94 -14.33
N SER A 322 -26.72 2.67 -13.91
CA SER A 322 -26.32 1.47 -13.19
C SER A 322 -26.29 1.73 -11.70
N ILE A 323 -26.87 0.82 -10.92
CA ILE A 323 -26.69 0.79 -9.47
C ILE A 323 -25.51 -0.10 -9.17
N CYS A 324 -24.51 0.48 -8.51
CA CYS A 324 -23.18 -0.05 -8.36
C CYS A 324 -22.86 -0.19 -6.88
N CYS A 325 -22.49 -1.39 -6.43
CA CYS A 325 -22.10 -1.62 -5.04
C CYS A 325 -20.68 -2.19 -4.95
N LYS A 326 -19.97 -1.83 -3.89
CA LYS A 326 -18.63 -2.31 -3.57
C LYS A 326 -18.62 -2.84 -2.14
N VAL A 327 -17.89 -3.94 -1.92
CA VAL A 327 -17.58 -4.44 -0.59
C VAL A 327 -16.16 -4.03 -0.23
N THR A 328 -16.00 -3.47 0.95
CA THR A 328 -14.71 -3.13 1.53
C THR A 328 -14.55 -3.79 2.89
N THR A 329 -13.32 -3.79 3.39
CA THR A 329 -13.07 -4.01 4.81
C THR A 329 -13.82 -3.00 5.68
N PRO A 330 -14.14 -3.38 6.94
CA PRO A 330 -14.77 -2.49 7.89
C PRO A 330 -13.94 -1.25 8.23
#